data_AF-A0A519QRS7-F1
#
_entry.id   AF-A0A519QRS7-F1
#
_cell.length_a   1.000
_cell.length_b   1.000
_cell.length_c   1.000
_cell.angle_alpha   90.00
_cell.angle_beta   90.00
_cell.angle_gamma   90.00
#
_symmetry.space_group_name_H-M   'P 1'
#
loop_
_entity.id
_entity.type
_entity.pdbx_description
1 polymer ?
#
loop_
_entity_poly.entity_id
_entity_poly.type
_entity_poly.pdbx_seq_one_letter_code
_entity_poly.pdbx_strand_id
1 'polypeptide(L)'
;MMWISFSAYKPAQKNTSEEVKNLFLKNTENFHNKCEELANVIQLLQQNQTSIQNAKKTFISTKQSYKSIEFLLEYLDPDLAKSMNGAPVPSIEVDNAEYLRLGNLEPSFALISPEGLQVIEEIIFADTIDQQELSKAIPISHSLVEKSAMFIESIGNQPLSEKQILESLREQIIRVMTMGITGFDAPAAGNEMSNTALSLQALLDVTNILKTSAKGSNLKLLDMATDQLENAINYLNKNTDFDTFDRLYFTRELANPIFKTFTLLQAAYINYPKNALVTNPINNKADNIFSKDFLIPAFYAKQDQQVANNKMIELGKTLFFDPVLSSNNERACASCHSPEKAFTDGLEKSMAFDFKGNLVRNSPTLLNAVFTKSYFWDGRVEYLQDQVPDVVLNKVEFHNTFKNIVEKLNTSAAYMQLFKNAFKRARW
;
A
#
# COMPACT_ATOMS: atom_id res chain seq x y z
N MET A 1 -50.71 -36.65 -17.41
CA MET A 1 -50.30 -36.22 -16.05
C MET A 1 -49.44 -34.98 -16.18
N MET A 2 -50.02 -33.81 -15.93
CA MET A 2 -49.35 -32.52 -16.00
C MET A 2 -48.84 -32.19 -14.59
N TRP A 3 -47.53 -32.24 -14.39
CA TRP A 3 -46.92 -31.94 -13.09
C TRP A 3 -46.86 -30.42 -12.91
N ILE A 4 -47.72 -29.90 -12.05
CA ILE A 4 -47.65 -28.52 -11.56
C ILE A 4 -46.58 -28.50 -10.48
N SER A 5 -45.43 -27.87 -10.76
CA SER A 5 -44.41 -27.60 -9.74
C SER A 5 -44.82 -26.38 -8.93
N PHE A 6 -45.19 -26.60 -7.66
CA PHE A 6 -45.30 -25.52 -6.69
C PHE A 6 -43.88 -25.14 -6.22
N SER A 7 -43.40 -23.98 -6.68
CA SER A 7 -42.23 -23.34 -6.09
C SER A 7 -42.62 -22.84 -4.69
N ALA A 8 -42.08 -23.48 -3.65
CA ALA A 8 -42.21 -22.99 -2.28
C ALA A 8 -41.49 -21.63 -2.18
N TYR A 9 -42.24 -20.59 -1.84
CA TYR A 9 -41.69 -19.28 -1.49
C TYR A 9 -40.68 -19.44 -0.35
N LYS A 10 -39.39 -19.41 -0.67
CA LYS A 10 -38.34 -19.19 0.33
C LYS A 10 -38.37 -17.69 0.66
N PRO A 11 -38.59 -17.28 1.92
CA PRO A 11 -38.46 -15.89 2.29
C PRO A 11 -37.08 -15.40 1.85
N ALA A 12 -37.02 -14.23 1.20
CA ALA A 12 -35.78 -13.64 0.71
C ALA A 12 -34.76 -13.59 1.86
N GLN A 13 -33.67 -14.33 1.70
CA GLN A 13 -32.58 -14.32 2.65
C GLN A 13 -32.02 -12.88 2.67
N LYS A 14 -32.05 -12.22 3.85
CA LYS A 14 -31.58 -10.85 4.03
C LYS A 14 -30.18 -10.72 3.45
N ASN A 15 -30.02 -9.95 2.37
CA ASN A 15 -28.74 -9.81 1.69
C ASN A 15 -27.91 -8.75 2.42
N THR A 16 -27.13 -9.20 3.39
CA THR A 16 -26.28 -8.34 4.22
C THR A 16 -25.31 -7.50 3.40
N SER A 17 -24.77 -8.03 2.30
CA SER A 17 -23.89 -7.25 1.41
C SER A 17 -24.61 -6.09 0.73
N GLU A 18 -25.90 -6.27 0.41
CA GLU A 18 -26.74 -5.20 -0.15
C GLU A 18 -27.02 -4.12 0.91
N GLU A 19 -27.22 -4.50 2.16
CA GLU A 19 -27.38 -3.53 3.26
C GLU A 19 -26.11 -2.72 3.49
N VAL A 20 -24.93 -3.37 3.47
CA VAL A 20 -23.64 -2.68 3.55
C VAL A 20 -23.45 -1.74 2.35
N LYS A 21 -23.79 -2.19 1.14
CA LYS A 21 -23.73 -1.36 -0.07
C LYS A 21 -24.65 -0.13 0.04
N ASN A 22 -25.87 -0.30 0.54
CA ASN A 22 -26.81 0.80 0.72
C ASN A 22 -26.33 1.81 1.76
N LEU A 23 -25.76 1.35 2.88
CA LEU A 23 -25.12 2.23 3.87
C LEU A 23 -23.95 2.99 3.23
N PHE A 24 -23.11 2.29 2.48
CA PHE A 24 -21.97 2.89 1.79
C PHE A 24 -22.39 3.95 0.78
N LEU A 25 -23.37 3.66 -0.09
CA LEU A 25 -23.93 4.61 -1.05
C LEU A 25 -24.47 5.87 -0.37
N LYS A 26 -25.25 5.71 0.72
CA LYS A 26 -25.75 6.84 1.51
C LYS A 26 -24.62 7.70 2.08
N ASN A 27 -23.55 7.06 2.58
CA ASN A 27 -22.39 7.77 3.11
C ASN A 27 -21.62 8.49 1.98
N THR A 28 -21.52 7.90 0.79
CA THR A 28 -20.91 8.51 -0.39
C THR A 28 -21.72 9.70 -0.91
N GLU A 29 -23.05 9.62 -0.93
CA GLU A 29 -23.92 10.76 -1.25
C GLU A 29 -23.73 11.91 -0.24
N ASN A 30 -23.64 11.58 1.05
CA ASN A 30 -23.32 12.59 2.07
C ASN A 30 -21.93 13.21 1.86
N PHE A 31 -20.93 12.41 1.50
CA PHE A 31 -19.60 12.93 1.15
C PHE A 31 -19.65 13.85 -0.08
N HIS A 32 -20.37 13.46 -1.14
CA HIS A 32 -20.56 14.27 -2.34
C HIS A 32 -21.18 15.64 -2.01
N ASN A 33 -22.27 15.66 -1.23
CA ASN A 33 -22.90 16.92 -0.80
C ASN A 33 -21.92 17.80 0.00
N LYS A 34 -21.05 17.20 0.83
CA LYS A 34 -19.99 17.92 1.54
C LYS A 34 -18.87 18.42 0.62
N CYS A 35 -18.60 17.76 -0.50
CA CYS A 35 -17.71 18.28 -1.53
C CYS A 35 -18.32 19.51 -2.23
N GLU A 36 -19.62 19.50 -2.52
CA GLU A 36 -20.31 20.65 -3.10
C GLU A 36 -20.29 21.86 -2.15
N GLU A 37 -20.61 21.63 -0.87
CA GLU A 37 -20.49 22.65 0.18
C GLU A 37 -19.07 23.22 0.26
N LEU A 38 -18.05 22.35 0.23
CA LEU A 38 -16.64 22.76 0.29
C LEU A 38 -16.23 23.59 -0.93
N ALA A 39 -16.57 23.15 -2.14
CA ALA A 39 -16.25 23.87 -3.38
C ALA A 39 -16.88 25.28 -3.38
N ASN A 40 -18.14 25.38 -2.98
CA ASN A 40 -18.81 26.67 -2.85
C ASN A 40 -18.14 27.57 -1.79
N VAL A 41 -17.79 27.03 -0.62
CA VAL A 41 -17.16 27.82 0.45
C VAL A 41 -15.75 28.28 0.06
N ILE A 42 -14.96 27.47 -0.66
CA ILE A 42 -13.65 27.88 -1.19
C ILE A 42 -13.80 29.02 -2.19
N GLN A 43 -14.78 28.92 -3.11
CA GLN A 43 -15.07 29.99 -4.07
C GLN A 43 -15.47 31.30 -3.38
N LEU A 44 -16.33 31.24 -2.36
CA LEU A 44 -16.72 32.40 -1.56
C LEU A 44 -15.54 32.97 -0.77
N LEU A 45 -14.63 32.11 -0.29
CA LEU A 45 -13.43 32.55 0.44
C LEU A 45 -12.49 33.34 -0.48
N GLN A 46 -12.26 32.86 -1.72
CA GLN A 46 -11.48 33.60 -2.72
C GLN A 46 -12.07 34.97 -3.03
N GLN A 47 -13.41 35.09 -3.00
CA GLN A 47 -14.12 36.34 -3.25
C GLN A 47 -14.24 37.24 -2.00
N ASN A 48 -13.63 36.86 -0.87
CA ASN A 48 -13.76 37.53 0.43
C ASN A 48 -15.22 37.65 0.92
N GLN A 49 -16.08 36.70 0.52
CA GLN A 49 -17.51 36.65 0.86
C GLN A 49 -17.81 35.69 2.03
N THR A 50 -16.82 34.95 2.52
CA THR A 50 -16.94 34.13 3.74
C THR A 50 -15.66 34.21 4.56
N SER A 51 -15.71 33.73 5.81
CA SER A 51 -14.54 33.72 6.69
C SER A 51 -13.72 32.45 6.53
N ILE A 52 -12.41 32.53 6.80
CA ILE A 52 -11.53 31.36 6.85
C ILE A 52 -12.02 30.33 7.88
N GLN A 53 -12.60 30.76 9.00
CA GLN A 53 -13.12 29.86 10.02
C GLN A 53 -14.29 29.02 9.50
N ASN A 54 -15.14 29.62 8.66
CA ASN A 54 -16.20 28.88 7.98
C ASN A 54 -15.62 27.85 7.00
N ALA A 55 -14.61 28.23 6.21
CA ALA A 55 -13.92 27.30 5.31
C ALA A 55 -13.24 26.13 6.04
N LYS A 56 -12.51 26.40 7.13
CA LYS A 56 -11.91 25.38 8.00
C LYS A 56 -12.96 24.41 8.55
N LYS A 57 -14.09 24.94 9.05
CA LYS A 57 -15.19 24.12 9.56
C LYS A 57 -15.83 23.24 8.47
N THR A 58 -16.09 23.81 7.29
CA THR A 58 -16.63 23.05 6.15
C THR A 58 -15.65 21.97 5.72
N PHE A 59 -14.37 22.29 5.59
CA PHE A 59 -13.32 21.31 5.28
C PHE A 59 -13.30 20.15 6.27
N ILE A 60 -13.30 20.43 7.58
CA ILE A 60 -13.32 19.39 8.62
C ILE A 60 -14.56 18.50 8.44
N SER A 61 -15.75 19.07 8.21
CA SER A 61 -16.95 18.28 7.97
C SER A 61 -16.88 17.41 6.72
N THR A 62 -16.24 17.89 5.64
CA THR A 62 -16.02 17.12 4.41
C THR A 62 -15.00 16.00 4.61
N LYS A 63 -13.92 16.27 5.35
CA LYS A 63 -12.93 15.25 5.72
C LYS A 63 -13.56 14.15 6.58
N GLN A 64 -14.39 14.54 7.55
CA GLN A 64 -15.10 13.60 8.42
C GLN A 64 -16.10 12.73 7.65
N SER A 65 -16.80 13.27 6.64
CA SER A 65 -17.69 12.44 5.80
C SER A 65 -16.89 11.48 4.93
N TYR A 66 -15.71 11.86 4.41
CA TYR A 66 -14.80 10.96 3.70
C TYR A 66 -14.39 9.75 4.55
N LYS A 67 -14.12 9.95 5.86
CA LYS A 67 -13.75 8.84 6.77
C LYS A 67 -14.82 7.75 6.87
N SER A 68 -16.09 8.08 6.61
CA SER A 68 -17.17 7.08 6.63
C SER A 68 -17.22 6.17 5.39
N ILE A 69 -16.52 6.53 4.32
CA ILE A 69 -16.43 5.76 3.06
C ILE A 69 -15.01 5.23 2.77
N GLU A 70 -13.99 5.77 3.44
CA GLU A 70 -12.58 5.46 3.21
C GLU A 70 -12.29 3.95 3.11
N PHE A 71 -12.84 3.16 4.04
CA PHE A 71 -12.51 1.73 4.13
C PHE A 71 -12.77 0.95 2.84
N LEU A 72 -13.91 1.22 2.20
CA LEU A 72 -14.34 0.50 1.02
C LEU A 72 -13.92 1.23 -0.27
N LEU A 73 -13.84 2.56 -0.26
CA LEU A 73 -13.29 3.33 -1.38
C LEU A 73 -11.83 2.92 -1.65
N GLU A 74 -10.98 2.93 -0.63
CA GLU A 74 -9.57 2.51 -0.72
C GLU A 74 -9.40 1.07 -1.19
N TYR A 75 -10.37 0.21 -0.89
CA TYR A 75 -10.32 -1.20 -1.29
C TYR A 75 -10.80 -1.40 -2.73
N LEU A 76 -11.86 -0.68 -3.15
CA LEU A 76 -12.47 -0.85 -4.47
C LEU A 76 -11.75 -0.08 -5.57
N ASP A 77 -11.26 1.13 -5.26
CA ASP A 77 -10.61 2.02 -6.21
C ASP A 77 -9.52 2.86 -5.50
N PRO A 78 -8.33 2.27 -5.27
CA PRO A 78 -7.23 2.95 -4.58
C PRO A 78 -6.74 4.21 -5.31
N ASP A 79 -6.79 4.23 -6.65
CA ASP A 79 -6.37 5.39 -7.44
C ASP A 79 -7.35 6.54 -7.28
N LEU A 80 -8.65 6.26 -7.31
CA LEU A 80 -9.67 7.25 -6.99
C LEU A 80 -9.55 7.74 -5.54
N ALA A 81 -9.31 6.84 -4.58
CA ALA A 81 -9.09 7.20 -3.19
C ALA A 81 -7.92 8.18 -3.04
N LYS A 82 -6.79 7.87 -3.67
CA LYS A 82 -5.60 8.73 -3.75
C LYS A 82 -5.90 10.06 -4.44
N SER A 83 -6.73 10.08 -5.49
CA SER A 83 -7.14 11.31 -6.17
C SER A 83 -8.09 12.19 -5.34
N MET A 84 -8.81 11.59 -4.38
CA MET A 84 -9.75 12.28 -3.50
C MET A 84 -9.10 12.77 -2.22
N ASN A 85 -8.07 12.07 -1.72
CA ASN A 85 -7.44 12.34 -0.43
C ASN A 85 -5.91 12.22 -0.49
N GLY A 86 -5.32 12.60 -1.62
CA GLY A 86 -3.89 12.46 -1.90
C GLY A 86 -3.02 13.42 -1.10
N ALA A 87 -1.77 13.02 -0.91
CA ALA A 87 -0.76 13.80 -0.20
C ALA A 87 -0.37 15.08 -0.98
N PRO A 88 0.02 16.17 -0.29
CA PRO A 88 0.46 17.42 -0.90
C PRO A 88 1.88 17.35 -1.47
N VAL A 89 2.20 16.25 -2.16
CA VAL A 89 3.52 15.99 -2.75
C VAL A 89 3.34 15.60 -4.21
N PRO A 90 3.99 16.30 -5.17
CA PRO A 90 3.97 15.89 -6.57
C PRO A 90 4.51 14.48 -6.75
N SER A 91 3.92 13.71 -7.66
CA SER A 91 4.44 12.40 -8.05
C SER A 91 4.97 12.42 -9.47
N ILE A 92 5.98 11.58 -9.73
CA ILE A 92 6.54 11.39 -11.06
C ILE A 92 6.10 10.03 -11.56
N GLU A 93 5.47 9.99 -12.74
CA GLU A 93 5.13 8.76 -13.44
C GLU A 93 5.98 8.63 -14.70
N VAL A 94 6.26 7.38 -15.09
CA VAL A 94 6.97 7.11 -16.34
C VAL A 94 5.95 7.06 -17.47
N ASP A 95 5.98 8.08 -18.31
CA ASP A 95 4.99 8.35 -19.36
C ASP A 95 5.12 7.36 -20.54
N ASN A 96 6.29 6.72 -20.70
CA ASN A 96 6.48 5.64 -21.66
C ASN A 96 7.33 4.51 -21.07
N ALA A 97 6.74 3.33 -20.84
CA ALA A 97 7.46 2.13 -20.40
C ALA A 97 8.15 1.36 -21.56
N GLU A 98 7.99 1.77 -22.83
CA GLU A 98 8.62 1.10 -23.97
C GLU A 98 10.14 1.21 -23.98
N TYR A 99 10.74 2.18 -23.27
CA TYR A 99 12.19 2.21 -23.07
C TYR A 99 12.74 0.93 -22.44
N LEU A 100 11.95 0.25 -21.59
CA LEU A 100 12.32 -1.04 -21.02
C LEU A 100 12.36 -2.16 -22.08
N ARG A 101 11.70 -1.97 -23.23
CA ARG A 101 11.63 -2.96 -24.33
C ARG A 101 12.55 -2.60 -25.49
N LEU A 102 12.84 -1.33 -25.70
CA LEU A 102 13.64 -0.80 -26.80
C LEU A 102 14.79 0.01 -26.19
N GLY A 103 15.97 -0.59 -26.09
CA GLY A 103 17.16 -0.03 -25.41
C GLY A 103 17.76 1.25 -26.01
N ASN A 104 17.03 1.97 -26.86
CA ASN A 104 17.42 3.25 -27.46
C ASN A 104 16.43 4.40 -27.16
N LEU A 105 15.43 4.19 -26.30
CA LEU A 105 14.53 5.26 -25.86
C LEU A 105 14.94 5.68 -24.45
N GLU A 106 14.98 7.00 -24.21
CA GLU A 106 15.12 7.55 -22.85
C GLU A 106 13.73 7.55 -22.19
N PRO A 107 13.63 7.29 -20.87
CA PRO A 107 12.36 7.39 -20.18
C PRO A 107 11.83 8.82 -20.23
N SER A 108 10.56 8.99 -20.65
CA SER A 108 9.82 10.23 -20.44
C SER A 108 9.09 10.16 -19.10
N PHE A 109 9.05 11.29 -18.40
CA PHE A 109 8.42 11.39 -17.09
C PHE A 109 7.30 12.43 -17.11
N ALA A 110 6.14 12.07 -16.58
CA ALA A 110 5.03 12.97 -16.34
C ALA A 110 5.04 13.42 -14.87
N LEU A 111 5.04 14.73 -14.65
CA LEU A 111 4.83 15.30 -13.32
C LEU A 111 3.32 15.36 -13.08
N ILE A 112 2.87 14.68 -12.03
CA ILE A 112 1.48 14.72 -11.58
C ILE A 112 1.39 15.70 -10.43
N SER A 113 0.57 16.73 -10.63
CA SER A 113 0.27 17.71 -9.60
C SER A 113 -0.46 17.04 -8.43
N PRO A 114 -0.12 17.40 -7.18
CA PRO A 114 -0.84 16.88 -6.02
C PRO A 114 -2.30 17.35 -6.05
N GLU A 115 -3.20 16.47 -5.63
CA GLU A 115 -4.63 16.74 -5.57
C GLU A 115 -5.30 16.03 -4.38
N GLY A 116 -6.56 16.39 -4.12
CA GLY A 116 -7.37 15.80 -3.06
C GLY A 116 -7.47 16.65 -1.80
N LEU A 117 -8.14 16.10 -0.79
CA LEU A 117 -8.45 16.79 0.46
C LEU A 117 -7.19 17.24 1.22
N GLN A 118 -6.10 16.48 1.25
CA GLN A 118 -4.90 16.91 2.01
C GLN A 118 -4.22 18.14 1.37
N VAL A 119 -4.33 18.30 0.05
CA VAL A 119 -3.82 19.51 -0.64
C VAL A 119 -4.65 20.74 -0.25
N ILE A 120 -5.98 20.59 -0.25
CA ILE A 120 -6.88 21.65 0.21
C ILE A 120 -6.63 21.96 1.69
N GLU A 121 -6.35 20.93 2.50
CA GLU A 121 -6.02 21.06 3.92
C GLU A 121 -4.83 21.99 4.14
N GLU A 122 -3.69 21.72 3.51
CA GLU A 122 -2.49 22.55 3.61
C GLU A 122 -2.76 24.01 3.24
N ILE A 123 -3.53 24.24 2.16
CA ILE A 123 -3.86 25.59 1.69
C ILE A 123 -4.74 26.35 2.70
N ILE A 124 -5.79 25.70 3.21
CA ILE A 124 -6.78 26.35 4.09
C ILE A 124 -6.24 26.47 5.53
N PHE A 125 -5.35 25.59 5.95
CA PHE A 125 -4.82 25.55 7.32
C PHE A 125 -3.47 26.24 7.49
N ALA A 126 -2.81 26.68 6.41
CA ALA A 126 -1.63 27.52 6.47
C ALA A 126 -1.78 28.73 7.42
N ASP A 127 -0.67 29.14 8.04
CA ASP A 127 -0.60 30.30 8.95
C ASP A 127 -1.09 31.59 8.27
N THR A 128 -0.78 31.73 6.98
CA THR A 128 -1.21 32.85 6.13
C THR A 128 -1.79 32.34 4.83
N ILE A 129 -2.97 32.83 4.46
CA ILE A 129 -3.61 32.48 3.19
C ILE A 129 -2.98 33.30 2.07
N ASP A 130 -2.29 32.62 1.16
CA ASP A 130 -1.92 33.16 -0.13
C ASP A 130 -3.10 33.03 -1.11
N GLN A 131 -3.55 34.14 -1.67
CA GLN A 131 -4.64 34.17 -2.65
C GLN A 131 -4.29 33.42 -3.95
N GLN A 132 -3.00 33.31 -4.28
CA GLN A 132 -2.53 32.52 -5.41
C GLN A 132 -2.64 31.01 -5.10
N GLU A 133 -2.27 30.59 -3.90
CA GLU A 133 -2.44 29.18 -3.48
C GLU A 133 -3.91 28.81 -3.32
N LEU A 134 -4.74 29.71 -2.75
CA LEU A 134 -6.18 29.48 -2.63
C LEU A 134 -6.86 29.28 -4.00
N SER A 135 -6.37 29.96 -5.05
CA SER A 135 -6.87 29.76 -6.41
C SER A 135 -6.66 28.34 -6.94
N LYS A 136 -5.67 27.60 -6.42
CA LYS A 136 -5.44 26.18 -6.76
C LYS A 136 -6.43 25.25 -6.06
N ALA A 137 -6.95 25.62 -4.89
CA ALA A 137 -7.93 24.81 -4.16
C ALA A 137 -9.29 24.75 -4.89
N ILE A 138 -9.62 25.77 -5.69
CA ILE A 138 -10.88 25.83 -6.47
C ILE A 138 -11.01 24.63 -7.43
N PRO A 139 -10.13 24.44 -8.43
CA PRO A 139 -10.25 23.30 -9.35
C PRO A 139 -10.14 21.95 -8.64
N ILE A 140 -9.34 21.83 -7.57
CA ILE A 140 -9.24 20.59 -6.79
C ILE A 140 -10.59 20.28 -6.12
N SER A 141 -11.24 21.28 -5.52
CA SER A 141 -12.54 21.09 -4.87
C SER A 141 -13.66 20.73 -5.84
N HIS A 142 -13.66 21.30 -7.05
CA HIS A 142 -14.60 20.91 -8.11
C HIS A 142 -14.32 19.48 -8.62
N SER A 143 -13.04 19.10 -8.76
CA SER A 143 -12.67 17.73 -9.11
C SER A 143 -13.20 16.71 -8.09
N LEU A 144 -13.20 17.03 -6.78
CA LEU A 144 -13.81 16.18 -5.76
C LEU A 144 -15.32 15.98 -5.97
N VAL A 145 -16.04 17.03 -6.38
CA VAL A 145 -17.48 16.95 -6.70
C VAL A 145 -17.71 16.01 -7.87
N GLU A 146 -16.97 16.19 -8.97
CA GLU A 146 -17.08 15.35 -10.17
C GLU A 146 -16.74 13.88 -9.88
N LYS A 147 -15.60 13.63 -9.23
CA LYS A 147 -15.13 12.28 -8.88
C LYS A 147 -16.12 11.57 -7.94
N SER A 148 -16.66 12.26 -6.95
CA SER A 148 -17.64 11.67 -6.03
C SER A 148 -18.96 11.34 -6.71
N ALA A 149 -19.44 12.18 -7.63
CA ALA A 149 -20.62 11.88 -8.45
C ALA A 149 -20.41 10.65 -9.34
N MET A 150 -19.27 10.59 -10.06
CA MET A 150 -18.93 9.44 -10.91
C MET A 150 -18.81 8.14 -10.10
N PHE A 151 -18.26 8.22 -8.89
CA PHE A 151 -18.13 7.06 -8.03
C PHE A 151 -19.48 6.51 -7.57
N ILE A 152 -20.44 7.38 -7.21
CA ILE A 152 -21.81 7.00 -6.85
C ILE A 152 -22.46 6.21 -8.00
N GLU A 153 -22.34 6.70 -9.23
CA GLU A 153 -22.87 6.02 -10.42
C GLU A 153 -22.19 4.66 -10.66
N SER A 154 -20.86 4.62 -10.56
CA SER A 154 -20.07 3.39 -10.76
C SER A 154 -20.43 2.31 -9.74
N ILE A 155 -20.41 2.63 -8.44
CA ILE A 155 -20.64 1.65 -7.38
C ILE A 155 -22.12 1.23 -7.28
N GLY A 156 -23.05 2.14 -7.60
CA GLY A 156 -24.48 1.82 -7.67
C GLY A 156 -24.78 0.64 -8.62
N ASN A 157 -24.02 0.53 -9.70
CA ASN A 157 -24.21 -0.49 -10.74
C ASN A 157 -23.41 -1.80 -10.54
N GLN A 158 -22.55 -1.87 -9.52
CA GLN A 158 -21.70 -3.05 -9.28
C GLN A 158 -22.15 -3.84 -8.04
N PRO A 159 -22.14 -5.19 -8.08
CA PRO A 159 -22.42 -5.99 -6.90
C PRO A 159 -21.26 -5.87 -5.90
N LEU A 160 -21.61 -5.80 -4.60
CA LEU A 160 -20.63 -5.84 -3.52
C LEU A 160 -20.62 -7.26 -2.90
N SER A 161 -19.46 -7.90 -2.88
CA SER A 161 -19.31 -9.24 -2.31
C SER A 161 -18.88 -9.21 -0.84
N GLU A 162 -19.25 -10.25 -0.08
CA GLU A 162 -18.80 -10.42 1.32
C GLU A 162 -17.27 -10.42 1.44
N LYS A 163 -16.58 -10.98 0.44
CA LYS A 163 -15.11 -10.96 0.38
C LYS A 163 -14.57 -9.53 0.43
N GLN A 164 -15.07 -8.65 -0.46
CA GLN A 164 -14.61 -7.27 -0.55
C GLN A 164 -14.91 -6.51 0.75
N ILE A 165 -16.09 -6.72 1.34
CA ILE A 165 -16.45 -6.13 2.63
C ILE A 165 -15.45 -6.57 3.71
N LEU A 166 -15.26 -7.87 3.90
CA LEU A 166 -14.41 -8.37 4.97
C LEU A 166 -12.94 -7.98 4.78
N GLU A 167 -12.42 -8.02 3.55
CA GLU A 167 -11.05 -7.59 3.23
C GLU A 167 -10.86 -6.09 3.51
N SER A 168 -11.81 -5.25 3.11
CA SER A 168 -11.77 -3.80 3.35
C SER A 168 -11.73 -3.42 4.84
N LEU A 169 -12.47 -4.14 5.71
CA LEU A 169 -12.46 -3.91 7.15
C LEU A 169 -11.07 -4.13 7.75
N ARG A 170 -10.39 -5.21 7.36
CA ARG A 170 -9.05 -5.53 7.87
C ARG A 170 -8.00 -4.57 7.33
N GLU A 171 -8.06 -4.24 6.06
CA GLU A 171 -7.13 -3.26 5.45
C GLU A 171 -7.28 -1.87 6.04
N GLN A 172 -8.50 -1.48 6.43
CA GLN A 172 -8.71 -0.22 7.12
C GLN A 172 -8.00 -0.16 8.48
N ILE A 173 -7.90 -1.28 9.19
CA ILE A 173 -7.12 -1.31 10.45
C ILE A 173 -5.62 -1.09 10.18
N ILE A 174 -5.09 -1.55 9.04
CA ILE A 174 -3.73 -1.22 8.61
C ILE A 174 -3.60 0.30 8.44
N ARG A 175 -4.50 0.92 7.66
CA ARG A 175 -4.51 2.38 7.41
C ARG A 175 -4.65 3.19 8.71
N VAL A 176 -5.48 2.75 9.65
CA VAL A 176 -5.61 3.36 10.97
C VAL A 176 -4.26 3.38 11.71
N MET A 177 -3.50 2.29 11.67
CA MET A 177 -2.19 2.20 12.33
C MET A 177 -1.07 2.94 11.59
N THR A 178 -1.10 2.97 10.25
CA THR A 178 0.01 3.50 9.45
C THR A 178 -0.20 4.95 9.02
N MET A 179 -1.44 5.42 8.93
CA MET A 179 -1.79 6.75 8.39
C MET A 179 -2.65 7.57 9.35
N GLY A 180 -3.64 6.95 10.01
CA GLY A 180 -4.58 7.65 10.89
C GLY A 180 -3.90 8.21 12.13
N ILE A 181 -3.43 7.35 13.03
CA ILE A 181 -2.82 7.76 14.31
C ILE A 181 -1.42 8.39 14.16
N THR A 182 -0.84 8.33 12.96
CA THR A 182 0.48 8.92 12.65
C THR A 182 0.37 10.34 12.11
N GLY A 183 -0.82 10.81 11.78
CA GLY A 183 -1.06 12.15 11.22
C GLY A 183 -0.72 12.28 9.74
N PHE A 184 -0.34 11.19 9.07
CA PHE A 184 -0.04 11.22 7.65
C PHE A 184 -1.26 11.58 6.79
N ASP A 185 -2.46 11.28 7.29
CA ASP A 185 -3.71 11.52 6.56
C ASP A 185 -4.35 12.88 6.88
N ALA A 186 -3.96 13.60 7.93
CA ALA A 186 -4.45 14.95 8.24
C ALA A 186 -3.27 15.84 8.65
N PRO A 187 -2.47 16.30 7.68
CA PRO A 187 -1.16 16.88 7.98
C PRO A 187 -1.21 18.25 8.67
N ALA A 188 -2.33 18.97 8.62
CA ALA A 188 -2.41 20.35 9.12
C ALA A 188 -3.62 20.65 10.03
N ALA A 189 -4.73 19.93 9.93
CA ALA A 189 -5.95 20.27 10.65
C ALA A 189 -5.99 19.82 12.12
N GLY A 190 -5.09 18.94 12.58
CA GLY A 190 -4.99 18.53 13.99
C GLY A 190 -6.16 17.69 14.52
N ASN A 191 -6.84 16.95 13.64
CA ASN A 191 -8.06 16.17 13.96
C ASN A 191 -7.88 14.66 13.74
N GLU A 192 -6.65 14.17 13.82
CA GLU A 192 -6.24 12.82 13.43
C GLU A 192 -6.99 11.75 14.23
N MET A 193 -7.09 11.92 15.55
CA MET A 193 -7.74 10.96 16.45
C MET A 193 -9.25 10.94 16.24
N SER A 194 -9.87 12.10 16.05
CA SER A 194 -11.30 12.19 15.74
C SER A 194 -11.62 11.59 14.37
N ASN A 195 -10.79 11.85 13.36
CA ASN A 195 -10.95 11.26 12.02
C ASN A 195 -10.77 9.74 12.06
N THR A 196 -9.77 9.27 12.80
CA THR A 196 -9.51 7.83 13.01
C THR A 196 -10.69 7.17 13.72
N ALA A 197 -11.30 7.83 14.71
CA ALA A 197 -12.47 7.31 15.40
C ALA A 197 -13.67 7.16 14.45
N LEU A 198 -13.87 8.10 13.52
CA LEU A 198 -14.90 8.01 12.49
C LEU A 198 -14.63 6.87 11.48
N SER A 199 -13.38 6.67 11.09
CA SER A 199 -13.01 5.52 10.25
C SER A 199 -13.33 4.20 10.97
N LEU A 200 -13.08 4.09 12.29
CA LEU A 200 -13.47 2.90 13.07
C LEU A 200 -14.98 2.80 13.28
N GLN A 201 -15.70 3.92 13.38
CA GLN A 201 -17.16 3.91 13.46
C GLN A 201 -17.79 3.31 12.19
N ALA A 202 -17.24 3.61 11.00
CA ALA A 202 -17.71 2.99 9.76
C ALA A 202 -17.57 1.46 9.78
N LEU A 203 -16.46 0.95 10.32
CA LEU A 203 -16.23 -0.48 10.53
C LEU A 203 -17.23 -1.08 11.53
N LEU A 204 -17.54 -0.35 12.61
CA LEU A 204 -18.51 -0.77 13.61
C LEU A 204 -19.92 -0.88 13.01
N ASP A 205 -20.33 0.09 12.20
CA ASP A 205 -21.64 0.07 11.53
C ASP A 205 -21.77 -1.14 10.58
N VAL A 206 -20.73 -1.43 9.79
CA VAL A 206 -20.69 -2.62 8.93
C VAL A 206 -20.70 -3.91 9.75
N THR A 207 -19.92 -3.98 10.83
CA THR A 207 -19.87 -5.14 11.74
C THR A 207 -21.26 -5.43 12.33
N ASN A 208 -21.99 -4.39 12.71
CA ASN A 208 -23.36 -4.51 13.23
C ASN A 208 -24.35 -5.01 12.16
N ILE A 209 -24.19 -4.59 10.89
CA ILE A 209 -24.99 -5.13 9.78
C ILE A 209 -24.71 -6.63 9.57
N LEU A 210 -23.43 -7.01 9.52
CA LEU A 210 -22.98 -8.40 9.39
C LEU A 210 -23.53 -9.30 10.51
N LYS A 211 -23.63 -8.76 11.73
CA LYS A 211 -24.16 -9.45 12.90
C LYS A 211 -25.63 -9.87 12.73
N THR A 212 -26.43 -9.14 11.96
CA THR A 212 -27.88 -9.40 11.82
C THR A 212 -28.21 -10.75 11.15
N SER A 213 -27.28 -11.31 10.37
CA SER A 213 -27.46 -12.59 9.67
C SER A 213 -26.50 -13.68 10.15
N ALA A 214 -25.50 -13.33 10.97
CA ALA A 214 -24.47 -14.25 11.46
C ALA A 214 -25.00 -15.22 12.52
N LYS A 215 -24.38 -16.41 12.58
CA LYS A 215 -24.69 -17.47 13.57
C LYS A 215 -23.42 -18.15 14.04
N GLY A 216 -23.50 -18.86 15.17
CA GLY A 216 -22.42 -19.73 15.64
C GLY A 216 -21.11 -18.99 15.93
N SER A 217 -19.99 -19.51 15.41
CA SER A 217 -18.66 -18.92 15.58
C SER A 217 -18.54 -17.52 14.97
N ASN A 218 -19.22 -17.27 13.86
CA ASN A 218 -19.15 -15.99 13.15
C ASN A 218 -19.81 -14.88 13.97
N LEU A 219 -20.94 -15.17 14.60
CA LEU A 219 -21.61 -14.24 15.51
C LEU A 219 -20.71 -13.87 16.70
N LYS A 220 -20.02 -14.85 17.30
CA LYS A 220 -19.07 -14.59 18.40
C LYS A 220 -17.90 -13.71 17.99
N LEU A 221 -17.37 -13.90 16.78
CA LEU A 221 -16.28 -13.07 16.25
C LEU A 221 -16.77 -11.64 15.98
N LEU A 222 -17.99 -11.47 15.46
CA LEU A 222 -18.59 -10.16 15.25
C LEU A 222 -18.88 -9.44 16.57
N ASP A 223 -19.39 -10.14 17.59
CA ASP A 223 -19.56 -9.59 18.94
C ASP A 223 -18.23 -9.09 19.51
N MET A 224 -17.18 -9.90 19.40
CA MET A 224 -15.83 -9.52 19.83
C MET A 224 -15.29 -8.31 19.05
N ALA A 225 -15.53 -8.25 17.73
CA ALA A 225 -15.12 -7.12 16.91
C ALA A 225 -15.87 -5.83 17.31
N THR A 226 -17.18 -5.91 17.56
CA THR A 226 -18.00 -4.79 18.05
C THR A 226 -17.41 -4.24 19.34
N ASP A 227 -17.18 -5.08 20.36
CA ASP A 227 -16.64 -4.64 21.66
C ASP A 227 -15.24 -4.01 21.50
N GLN A 228 -14.38 -4.58 20.66
CA GLN A 228 -13.04 -4.07 20.42
C GLN A 228 -13.05 -2.71 19.69
N LEU A 229 -13.92 -2.56 18.68
CA LEU A 229 -14.09 -1.30 17.95
C LEU A 229 -14.63 -0.20 18.87
N GLU A 230 -15.66 -0.49 19.67
CA GLU A 230 -16.20 0.48 20.63
C GLU A 230 -15.14 0.94 21.63
N ASN A 231 -14.33 0.02 22.15
CA ASN A 231 -13.23 0.36 23.05
C ASN A 231 -12.17 1.24 22.37
N ALA A 232 -11.81 0.94 21.12
CA ALA A 232 -10.86 1.73 20.35
C ALA A 232 -11.38 3.13 20.02
N ILE A 233 -12.64 3.25 19.59
CA ILE A 233 -13.32 4.52 19.33
C ILE A 233 -13.37 5.36 20.60
N ASN A 234 -13.76 4.76 21.74
CA ASN A 234 -13.79 5.45 23.02
C ASN A 234 -12.40 5.93 23.46
N TYR A 235 -11.35 5.15 23.18
CA TYR A 235 -9.98 5.55 23.48
C TYR A 235 -9.55 6.75 22.63
N LEU A 236 -9.81 6.74 21.33
CA LEU A 236 -9.48 7.84 20.42
C LEU A 236 -10.22 9.13 20.80
N ASN A 237 -11.51 9.03 21.13
CA ASN A 237 -12.32 10.19 21.52
C ASN A 237 -11.91 10.78 22.89
N LYS A 238 -11.31 9.97 23.77
CA LYS A 238 -10.80 10.42 25.08
C LYS A 238 -9.40 11.00 25.00
N ASN A 239 -8.58 10.53 24.06
CA ASN A 239 -7.18 10.91 23.92
C ASN A 239 -6.99 11.58 22.55
N THR A 240 -7.35 12.85 22.43
CA THR A 240 -7.36 13.56 21.14
C THR A 240 -6.08 14.33 20.85
N ASP A 241 -5.23 14.54 21.85
CA ASP A 241 -3.98 15.30 21.71
C ASP A 241 -2.93 14.48 20.95
N PHE A 242 -2.44 15.03 19.84
CA PHE A 242 -1.54 14.32 18.93
C PHE A 242 -0.19 13.97 19.56
N ASP A 243 0.40 14.89 20.32
CA ASP A 243 1.74 14.71 20.87
C ASP A 243 1.77 13.72 22.03
N THR A 244 0.72 13.69 22.85
CA THR A 244 0.62 12.83 24.03
C THR A 244 -0.11 11.51 23.79
N PHE A 245 -0.71 11.31 22.61
CA PHE A 245 -1.39 10.05 22.27
C PHE A 245 -0.45 8.84 22.33
N ASP A 246 -0.76 7.87 23.20
CA ASP A 246 0.00 6.61 23.30
C ASP A 246 -0.32 5.68 22.13
N ARG A 247 0.41 5.89 21.04
CA ARG A 247 0.33 5.10 19.79
C ARG A 247 0.69 3.64 20.02
N LEU A 248 1.68 3.37 20.88
CA LEU A 248 2.13 2.00 21.13
C LEU A 248 1.05 1.19 21.85
N TYR A 249 0.42 1.78 22.89
CA TYR A 249 -0.73 1.19 23.56
C TYR A 249 -1.88 0.97 22.57
N PHE A 250 -2.26 2.00 21.81
CA PHE A 250 -3.36 1.88 20.85
C PHE A 250 -3.09 0.76 19.82
N THR A 251 -1.91 0.73 19.22
CA THR A 251 -1.52 -0.31 18.25
C THR A 251 -1.55 -1.70 18.89
N ARG A 252 -0.93 -1.87 20.07
CA ARG A 252 -0.75 -3.19 20.69
C ARG A 252 -2.04 -3.74 21.31
N GLU A 253 -2.77 -2.90 22.05
CA GLU A 253 -3.89 -3.32 22.90
C GLU A 253 -5.26 -3.12 22.24
N LEU A 254 -5.37 -2.30 21.19
CA LEU A 254 -6.64 -1.99 20.55
C LEU A 254 -6.66 -2.40 19.07
N ALA A 255 -5.77 -1.84 18.24
CA ALA A 255 -5.80 -2.06 16.80
C ALA A 255 -5.40 -3.51 16.39
N ASN A 256 -4.31 -4.05 16.95
CA ASN A 256 -3.88 -5.42 16.65
C ASN A 256 -4.94 -6.49 17.03
N PRO A 257 -5.60 -6.41 18.20
CA PRO A 257 -6.74 -7.29 18.51
C PRO A 257 -7.88 -7.21 17.50
N ILE A 258 -8.27 -6.01 17.05
CA ILE A 258 -9.30 -5.84 16.00
C ILE A 258 -8.83 -6.50 14.69
N PHE A 259 -7.60 -6.23 14.27
CA PHE A 259 -7.01 -6.82 13.06
C PHE A 259 -7.06 -8.35 13.12
N LYS A 260 -6.65 -8.94 14.25
CA LYS A 260 -6.72 -10.39 14.48
C LYS A 260 -8.15 -10.92 14.37
N THR A 261 -9.12 -10.26 14.99
CA THR A 261 -10.53 -10.67 14.92
C THR A 261 -11.03 -10.66 13.49
N PHE A 262 -10.73 -9.62 12.71
CA PHE A 262 -11.10 -9.55 11.30
C PHE A 262 -10.36 -10.58 10.44
N THR A 263 -9.10 -10.91 10.73
CA THR A 263 -8.40 -12.04 10.08
C THR A 263 -9.11 -13.37 10.35
N LEU A 264 -9.53 -13.63 11.59
CA LEU A 264 -10.28 -14.84 11.94
C LEU A 264 -11.66 -14.87 11.27
N LEU A 265 -12.34 -13.74 11.21
CA LEU A 265 -13.63 -13.59 10.55
C LEU A 265 -13.50 -13.87 9.05
N GLN A 266 -12.52 -13.27 8.37
CA GLN A 266 -12.25 -13.55 6.96
C GLN A 266 -11.97 -15.02 6.71
N ALA A 267 -11.14 -15.67 7.53
CA ALA A 267 -10.83 -17.09 7.39
C ALA A 267 -12.08 -17.98 7.57
N ALA A 268 -13.09 -17.53 8.32
CA ALA A 268 -14.34 -18.24 8.51
C ALA A 268 -15.33 -18.09 7.34
N TYR A 269 -15.24 -16.99 6.57
CA TYR A 269 -16.13 -16.69 5.43
C TYR A 269 -15.50 -16.99 4.07
N ILE A 270 -14.18 -16.87 3.94
CA ILE A 270 -13.45 -16.89 2.67
C ILE A 270 -12.51 -18.10 2.64
N ASN A 271 -12.71 -18.98 1.67
CA ASN A 271 -11.76 -20.06 1.40
C ASN A 271 -10.69 -19.57 0.41
N TYR A 272 -9.53 -19.15 0.91
CA TYR A 272 -8.43 -18.70 0.05
C TYR A 272 -7.78 -19.88 -0.68
N PRO A 273 -7.59 -19.80 -2.02
CA PRO A 273 -6.85 -20.81 -2.75
C PRO A 273 -5.41 -20.89 -2.26
N LYS A 274 -4.89 -22.11 -2.07
CA LYS A 274 -3.55 -22.37 -1.50
C LYS A 274 -2.39 -21.70 -2.28
N ASN A 275 -2.61 -21.36 -3.55
CA ASN A 275 -1.58 -20.84 -4.45
C ASN A 275 -1.66 -19.31 -4.70
N ALA A 276 -2.55 -18.59 -4.00
CA ALA A 276 -2.73 -17.14 -4.17
C ALA A 276 -1.63 -16.25 -3.56
N LEU A 277 -0.59 -16.85 -2.98
CA LEU A 277 0.39 -16.12 -2.17
C LEU A 277 1.27 -15.16 -2.99
N VAL A 278 1.50 -15.40 -4.29
CA VAL A 278 2.46 -14.58 -5.07
C VAL A 278 1.84 -13.25 -5.53
N THR A 279 0.52 -13.15 -5.64
CA THR A 279 -0.17 -11.95 -6.15
C THR A 279 -0.56 -10.96 -5.06
N ASN A 280 -0.41 -11.31 -3.78
CA ASN A 280 -0.84 -10.46 -2.69
C ASN A 280 0.38 -9.79 -2.03
N PRO A 281 0.31 -8.49 -1.70
CA PRO A 281 1.38 -7.81 -0.97
C PRO A 281 1.52 -8.33 0.47
N ILE A 282 0.41 -8.80 1.05
CA ILE A 282 0.32 -9.20 2.45
C ILE A 282 -0.19 -10.63 2.60
N ASN A 283 0.21 -11.26 3.70
CA ASN A 283 -0.28 -12.56 4.12
C ASN A 283 -1.62 -12.40 4.84
N ASN A 284 -2.69 -12.82 4.17
CA ASN A 284 -4.06 -12.75 4.68
C ASN A 284 -4.31 -13.60 5.94
N LYS A 285 -3.33 -14.40 6.38
CA LYS A 285 -3.40 -15.22 7.61
C LYS A 285 -2.63 -14.61 8.78
N ALA A 286 -1.87 -13.55 8.56
CA ALA A 286 -1.19 -12.85 9.64
C ALA A 286 -2.23 -12.25 10.59
N ASP A 287 -1.94 -12.29 11.90
CA ASP A 287 -2.84 -11.80 12.95
C ASP A 287 -2.45 -10.41 13.48
N ASN A 288 -1.36 -9.82 12.98
CA ASN A 288 -0.96 -8.43 13.19
C ASN A 288 0.03 -7.99 12.10
N ILE A 289 0.19 -6.67 11.92
CA ILE A 289 1.05 -6.09 10.87
C ILE A 289 2.55 -6.21 11.13
N PHE A 290 2.95 -6.62 12.35
CA PHE A 290 4.35 -6.79 12.76
C PHE A 290 4.80 -8.25 12.69
N SER A 291 3.92 -9.17 12.28
CA SER A 291 4.27 -10.58 12.07
C SER A 291 5.36 -10.71 11.01
N LYS A 292 6.34 -11.59 11.27
CA LYS A 292 7.49 -11.81 10.38
C LYS A 292 7.09 -12.16 8.95
N ASP A 293 5.94 -12.80 8.78
CA ASP A 293 5.38 -13.24 7.52
C ASP A 293 4.21 -12.36 7.04
N PHE A 294 4.03 -11.15 7.59
CA PHE A 294 2.97 -10.23 7.17
C PHE A 294 3.16 -9.74 5.74
N LEU A 295 4.34 -9.21 5.41
CA LEU A 295 4.68 -8.83 4.03
C LEU A 295 5.12 -10.07 3.26
N ILE A 296 4.68 -10.21 2.00
CA ILE A 296 5.07 -11.31 1.13
C ILE A 296 6.25 -10.87 0.26
N PRO A 297 7.49 -11.32 0.52
CA PRO A 297 8.66 -10.84 -0.22
C PRO A 297 8.58 -11.07 -1.72
N ALA A 298 7.98 -12.19 -2.16
CA ALA A 298 7.86 -12.52 -3.58
C ALA A 298 7.04 -11.49 -4.38
N PHE A 299 6.01 -10.89 -3.76
CA PHE A 299 5.21 -9.83 -4.38
C PHE A 299 6.06 -8.58 -4.65
N TYR A 300 6.77 -8.11 -3.62
CA TYR A 300 7.58 -6.89 -3.71
C TYR A 300 8.85 -7.07 -4.54
N ALA A 301 9.45 -8.27 -4.52
CA ALA A 301 10.57 -8.62 -5.39
C ALA A 301 10.20 -8.61 -6.87
N LYS A 302 8.89 -8.59 -7.19
CA LYS A 302 8.35 -8.79 -8.53
C LYS A 302 8.93 -10.06 -9.19
N GLN A 303 9.15 -11.10 -8.38
CA GLN A 303 9.82 -12.31 -8.82
C GLN A 303 8.91 -13.07 -9.80
N ASP A 304 9.51 -13.67 -10.84
CA ASP A 304 8.81 -14.69 -11.61
C ASP A 304 8.35 -15.83 -10.68
N GLN A 305 7.28 -16.55 -11.06
CA GLN A 305 6.54 -17.46 -10.17
C GLN A 305 7.34 -18.61 -9.51
N GLN A 306 8.66 -18.69 -9.71
CA GLN A 306 9.54 -19.65 -9.04
C GLN A 306 9.94 -19.19 -7.65
N VAL A 307 9.26 -19.74 -6.64
CA VAL A 307 9.72 -19.66 -5.24
C VAL A 307 11.13 -20.25 -5.14
N ALA A 308 12.08 -19.44 -4.66
CA ALA A 308 13.46 -19.88 -4.45
C ALA A 308 13.49 -21.12 -3.56
N ASN A 309 14.11 -22.20 -4.04
CA ASN A 309 14.32 -23.40 -3.24
C ASN A 309 15.66 -23.33 -2.48
N ASN A 310 15.85 -24.17 -1.46
CA ASN A 310 17.07 -24.16 -0.64
C ASN A 310 18.37 -24.31 -1.45
N LYS A 311 18.34 -25.00 -2.60
CA LYS A 311 19.50 -25.15 -3.49
C LYS A 311 19.78 -23.90 -4.32
N MET A 312 18.76 -23.16 -4.72
CA MET A 312 18.92 -21.83 -5.32
C MET A 312 19.50 -20.83 -4.31
N ILE A 313 19.06 -20.88 -3.05
CA ILE A 313 19.60 -20.04 -1.97
C ILE A 313 21.08 -20.35 -1.71
N GLU A 314 21.44 -21.63 -1.66
CA GLU A 314 22.83 -22.09 -1.49
C GLU A 314 23.74 -21.61 -2.64
N LEU A 315 23.29 -21.76 -3.89
CA LEU A 315 24.00 -21.27 -5.07
C LEU A 315 24.15 -19.74 -5.04
N GLY A 316 23.06 -19.01 -4.79
CA GLY A 316 23.06 -17.55 -4.72
C GLY A 316 23.99 -17.03 -3.63
N LYS A 317 23.97 -17.65 -2.44
CA LYS A 317 24.90 -17.34 -1.36
C LYS A 317 26.35 -17.57 -1.79
N THR A 318 26.64 -18.68 -2.45
CA THR A 318 28.01 -18.96 -2.94
C THR A 318 28.47 -17.88 -3.92
N LEU A 319 27.65 -17.55 -4.91
CA LEU A 319 27.96 -16.49 -5.89
C LEU A 319 28.09 -15.09 -5.25
N PHE A 320 27.36 -14.82 -4.17
CA PHE A 320 27.40 -13.52 -3.49
C PHE A 320 28.75 -13.24 -2.81
N PHE A 321 29.38 -14.27 -2.26
CA PHE A 321 30.65 -14.16 -1.54
C PHE A 321 31.89 -14.51 -2.38
N ASP A 322 31.71 -15.15 -3.54
CA ASP A 322 32.80 -15.53 -4.42
C ASP A 322 33.08 -14.42 -5.46
N PRO A 323 34.34 -13.98 -5.64
CA PRO A 323 34.66 -12.94 -6.61
C PRO A 323 34.64 -13.39 -8.08
N VAL A 324 34.29 -14.65 -8.38
CA VAL A 324 34.22 -15.25 -9.73
C VAL A 324 33.43 -14.42 -10.76
N LEU A 325 32.49 -13.59 -10.31
CA LEU A 325 31.66 -12.75 -11.17
C LEU A 325 32.40 -11.50 -11.70
N SER A 326 33.45 -11.04 -11.02
CA SER A 326 34.31 -9.96 -11.51
C SER A 326 35.31 -10.46 -12.56
N SER A 327 35.74 -9.60 -13.47
CA SER A 327 36.71 -10.02 -14.50
C SER A 327 38.06 -10.39 -13.92
N ASN A 328 38.53 -9.66 -12.90
CA ASN A 328 39.80 -9.89 -12.20
C ASN A 328 39.73 -10.94 -11.08
N ASN A 329 38.56 -11.46 -10.72
CA ASN A 329 38.36 -12.35 -9.56
C ASN A 329 38.79 -11.73 -8.21
N GLU A 330 38.72 -10.41 -8.07
CA GLU A 330 39.06 -9.71 -6.81
C GLU A 330 37.86 -9.02 -6.16
N ARG A 331 36.71 -8.95 -6.85
CA ARG A 331 35.49 -8.30 -6.36
C ARG A 331 34.32 -9.28 -6.31
N ALA A 332 33.69 -9.41 -5.15
CA ALA A 332 32.44 -10.12 -4.96
C ALA A 332 31.31 -9.14 -4.63
N CYS A 333 30.05 -9.57 -4.67
CA CYS A 333 28.92 -8.75 -4.20
C CYS A 333 29.13 -8.36 -2.72
N ALA A 334 29.61 -9.30 -1.90
CA ALA A 334 29.93 -9.10 -0.49
C ALA A 334 31.05 -8.09 -0.22
N SER A 335 31.89 -7.77 -1.21
CA SER A 335 32.92 -6.73 -1.08
C SER A 335 32.31 -5.35 -0.87
N CYS A 336 31.15 -5.10 -1.50
CA CYS A 336 30.39 -3.85 -1.40
C CYS A 336 29.19 -3.97 -0.45
N HIS A 337 28.69 -5.19 -0.23
CA HIS A 337 27.54 -5.48 0.61
C HIS A 337 27.90 -6.46 1.74
N SER A 338 28.72 -5.99 2.68
CA SER A 338 29.25 -6.82 3.77
C SER A 338 28.21 -7.06 4.87
N PRO A 339 27.96 -8.32 5.30
CA PRO A 339 27.05 -8.63 6.40
C PRO A 339 27.39 -7.89 7.71
N GLU A 340 28.67 -7.69 8.01
CA GLU A 340 29.14 -7.01 9.23
C GLU A 340 28.79 -5.51 9.24
N LYS A 341 28.50 -4.95 8.07
CA LYS A 341 28.13 -3.54 7.88
C LYS A 341 26.68 -3.42 7.41
N ALA A 342 25.81 -4.29 7.89
CA ALA A 342 24.40 -4.33 7.51
C ALA A 342 24.21 -4.41 5.99
N PHE A 343 25.02 -5.20 5.30
CA PHE A 343 25.04 -5.34 3.84
C PHE A 343 25.30 -4.03 3.07
N THR A 344 26.08 -3.12 3.67
CA THR A 344 26.73 -1.98 3.00
C THR A 344 28.25 -2.19 3.01
N ASP A 345 29.02 -1.21 2.51
CA ASP A 345 30.47 -1.14 2.66
C ASP A 345 30.93 -0.12 3.72
N GLY A 346 30.01 0.70 4.24
CA GLY A 346 30.29 1.76 5.19
C GLY A 346 31.15 2.90 4.63
N LEU A 347 31.19 3.08 3.31
CA LEU A 347 31.95 4.14 2.64
C LEU A 347 31.02 5.23 2.11
N GLU A 348 31.52 6.46 2.00
CA GLU A 348 30.78 7.57 1.35
C GLU A 348 30.52 7.26 -0.13
N LYS A 349 31.50 6.63 -0.78
CA LYS A 349 31.41 6.11 -2.14
C LYS A 349 32.16 4.79 -2.19
N SER A 350 31.57 3.81 -2.86
CA SER A 350 32.16 2.48 -2.95
C SER A 350 33.43 2.48 -3.78
N MET A 351 34.39 1.64 -3.43
CA MET A 351 35.64 1.54 -4.17
C MET A 351 35.42 0.86 -5.53
N ALA A 352 36.03 1.39 -6.59
CA ALA A 352 35.97 0.78 -7.92
C ALA A 352 36.65 -0.60 -7.96
N PHE A 353 36.27 -1.43 -8.92
CA PHE A 353 36.68 -2.84 -8.97
C PHE A 353 38.18 -3.08 -9.01
N ASP A 354 38.91 -2.20 -9.69
CA ASP A 354 40.36 -2.21 -9.89
C ASP A 354 41.12 -1.49 -8.76
N PHE A 355 40.41 -1.11 -7.69
CA PHE A 355 40.92 -0.38 -6.53
C PHE A 355 41.47 1.02 -6.88
N LYS A 356 41.10 1.57 -8.03
CA LYS A 356 41.51 2.92 -8.47
C LYS A 356 40.32 3.86 -8.45
N GLY A 357 40.23 4.64 -7.38
CA GLY A 357 39.15 5.59 -7.19
C GLY A 357 37.86 4.93 -6.73
N ASN A 358 36.75 5.67 -6.89
CA ASN A 358 35.46 5.32 -6.32
C ASN A 358 34.36 5.37 -7.38
N LEU A 359 33.30 4.60 -7.10
CA LEU A 359 32.00 4.70 -7.72
C LEU A 359 31.36 6.07 -7.41
N VAL A 360 30.26 6.35 -8.10
CA VAL A 360 29.56 7.64 -8.01
C VAL A 360 28.70 7.75 -6.74
N ARG A 361 28.37 6.62 -6.10
CA ARG A 361 27.51 6.49 -4.92
C ARG A 361 28.06 5.46 -3.93
N ASN A 362 27.56 5.46 -2.71
CA ASN A 362 27.77 4.37 -1.76
C ASN A 362 26.91 3.15 -2.11
N SER A 363 27.28 1.99 -1.56
CA SER A 363 26.48 0.76 -1.67
C SER A 363 25.28 0.83 -0.71
N PRO A 364 24.02 0.75 -1.20
CA PRO A 364 22.86 0.71 -0.32
C PRO A 364 22.83 -0.60 0.48
N THR A 365 22.11 -0.62 1.60
CA THR A 365 21.91 -1.86 2.35
C THR A 365 21.07 -2.85 1.54
N LEU A 366 21.41 -4.14 1.63
CA LEU A 366 20.56 -5.22 1.12
C LEU A 366 19.58 -5.76 2.16
N LEU A 367 19.65 -5.29 3.41
CA LEU A 367 18.65 -5.64 4.42
C LEU A 367 17.29 -5.10 3.97
N ASN A 368 16.30 -5.99 3.91
CA ASN A 368 14.93 -5.65 3.50
C ASN A 368 14.80 -5.08 2.07
N ALA A 369 15.86 -5.12 1.24
CA ALA A 369 15.84 -4.60 -0.12
C ALA A 369 14.78 -5.27 -1.01
N VAL A 370 14.37 -6.49 -0.65
CA VAL A 370 13.26 -7.20 -1.30
C VAL A 370 11.90 -6.46 -1.24
N PHE A 371 11.74 -5.53 -0.29
CA PHE A 371 10.51 -4.75 -0.10
C PHE A 371 10.54 -3.36 -0.75
N THR A 372 11.63 -3.00 -1.45
CA THR A 372 11.72 -1.71 -2.15
C THR A 372 10.83 -1.66 -3.37
N LYS A 373 10.39 -0.45 -3.77
CA LYS A 373 9.62 -0.25 -5.01
C LYS A 373 10.52 -0.20 -6.26
N SER A 374 11.74 0.29 -6.09
CA SER A 374 12.77 0.41 -7.12
C SER A 374 14.17 0.21 -6.53
N TYR A 375 15.09 -0.18 -7.40
CA TYR A 375 16.49 -0.47 -7.12
C TYR A 375 17.41 0.59 -7.74
N PHE A 376 18.67 0.60 -7.29
CA PHE A 376 19.62 1.72 -7.42
C PHE A 376 19.18 3.03 -6.73
N TRP A 377 20.15 3.90 -6.48
CA TRP A 377 19.93 5.22 -5.87
C TRP A 377 19.10 6.17 -6.73
N ASP A 378 19.14 5.99 -8.05
CA ASP A 378 18.35 6.74 -9.03
C ASP A 378 17.01 6.07 -9.35
N GLY A 379 16.71 4.91 -8.77
CA GLY A 379 15.44 4.19 -8.95
C GLY A 379 15.21 3.63 -10.35
N ARG A 380 16.24 3.60 -11.21
CA ARG A 380 16.09 3.26 -12.64
C ARG A 380 15.71 1.81 -12.93
N VAL A 381 15.85 0.92 -11.95
CA VAL A 381 15.52 -0.49 -12.09
C VAL A 381 14.34 -0.86 -11.21
N GLU A 382 13.35 -1.51 -11.78
CA GLU A 382 12.15 -1.95 -11.07
C GLU A 382 12.20 -3.40 -10.58
N TYR A 383 12.98 -4.25 -11.24
CA TYR A 383 13.04 -5.68 -10.96
C TYR A 383 14.43 -6.10 -10.48
N LEU A 384 14.47 -6.97 -9.48
CA LEU A 384 15.73 -7.41 -8.87
C LEU A 384 16.66 -8.09 -9.90
N GLN A 385 16.11 -8.83 -10.86
CA GLN A 385 16.90 -9.51 -11.89
C GLN A 385 17.62 -8.55 -12.85
N ASP A 386 17.11 -7.34 -13.03
CA ASP A 386 17.68 -6.34 -13.94
C ASP A 386 18.86 -5.59 -13.29
N GLN A 387 18.98 -5.66 -11.96
CA GLN A 387 20.10 -5.10 -11.21
C GLN A 387 21.43 -5.78 -11.55
N VAL A 388 21.42 -7.10 -11.74
CA VAL A 388 22.64 -7.91 -11.89
C VAL A 388 23.39 -7.62 -13.20
N PRO A 389 22.72 -7.56 -14.38
CA PRO A 389 23.37 -7.16 -15.62
C PRO A 389 24.07 -5.80 -15.54
N ASP A 390 23.44 -4.80 -14.93
CA ASP A 390 24.01 -3.46 -14.78
C ASP A 390 25.34 -3.49 -14.03
N VAL A 391 25.41 -4.21 -12.90
CA VAL A 391 26.64 -4.34 -12.10
C VAL A 391 27.70 -5.17 -12.83
N VAL A 392 27.29 -6.30 -13.44
CA VAL A 392 28.20 -7.23 -14.14
C VAL A 392 28.91 -6.54 -15.31
N LEU A 393 28.15 -5.81 -16.13
CA LEU A 393 28.63 -5.18 -17.36
C LEU A 393 29.33 -3.84 -17.10
N ASN A 394 29.08 -3.19 -15.96
CA ASN A 394 29.66 -1.89 -15.65
C ASN A 394 31.19 -1.97 -15.51
N LYS A 395 31.87 -1.10 -16.26
CA LYS A 395 33.33 -1.05 -16.38
C LYS A 395 34.06 -0.71 -15.09
N VAL A 396 33.40 -0.08 -14.12
CA VAL A 396 33.99 0.30 -12.82
C VAL A 396 33.49 -0.57 -11.67
N GLU A 397 32.59 -1.54 -11.93
CA GLU A 397 32.01 -2.44 -10.91
C GLU A 397 32.51 -3.89 -11.03
N PHE A 398 32.04 -4.71 -11.97
CA PHE A 398 32.59 -6.06 -12.18
C PHE A 398 33.40 -6.17 -13.47
N HIS A 399 33.22 -5.23 -14.41
CA HIS A 399 33.91 -5.17 -15.70
C HIS A 399 33.93 -6.53 -16.40
N ASN A 400 32.81 -7.26 -16.44
CA ASN A 400 32.77 -8.62 -16.95
C ASN A 400 31.66 -8.81 -17.99
N THR A 401 31.62 -9.98 -18.62
CA THR A 401 30.53 -10.38 -19.51
C THR A 401 29.94 -11.70 -19.02
N PHE A 402 28.64 -11.90 -19.24
CA PHE A 402 28.00 -13.17 -18.90
C PHE A 402 28.64 -14.37 -19.61
N LYS A 403 29.14 -14.18 -20.85
CA LYS A 403 29.90 -15.21 -21.57
C LYS A 403 31.14 -15.65 -20.77
N ASN A 404 31.98 -14.70 -20.37
CA ASN A 404 33.19 -14.99 -19.59
C ASN A 404 32.84 -15.60 -18.22
N ILE A 405 31.77 -15.14 -17.56
CA ILE A 405 31.29 -15.74 -16.30
C ILE A 405 30.90 -17.20 -16.51
N VAL A 406 30.10 -17.50 -17.53
CA VAL A 406 29.69 -18.89 -17.83
C VAL A 406 30.89 -19.77 -18.15
N GLU A 407 31.84 -19.26 -18.93
CA GLU A 407 33.10 -19.97 -19.23
C GLU A 407 33.87 -20.26 -17.94
N LYS A 408 34.06 -19.29 -17.04
CA LYS A 408 34.69 -19.48 -15.72
C LYS A 408 33.96 -20.53 -14.89
N LEU A 409 32.64 -20.40 -14.72
CA LEU A 409 31.83 -21.28 -13.88
C LEU A 409 31.84 -22.74 -14.40
N ASN A 410 31.89 -22.94 -15.72
CA ASN A 410 31.97 -24.27 -16.33
C ASN A 410 33.32 -24.98 -16.10
N THR A 411 34.38 -24.24 -15.75
CA THR A 411 35.65 -24.87 -15.35
C THR A 411 35.62 -25.44 -13.93
N SER A 412 34.62 -25.07 -13.11
CA SER A 412 34.49 -25.51 -11.73
C SER A 412 33.47 -26.65 -11.59
N ALA A 413 33.96 -27.85 -11.27
CA ALA A 413 33.10 -29.00 -10.97
C ALA A 413 32.11 -28.72 -9.83
N ALA A 414 32.52 -27.91 -8.85
CA ALA A 414 31.67 -27.50 -7.75
C ALA A 414 30.50 -26.63 -8.22
N TYR A 415 30.76 -25.61 -9.05
CA TYR A 415 29.70 -24.76 -9.58
C TYR A 415 28.74 -25.53 -10.49
N MET A 416 29.26 -26.38 -11.39
CA MET A 416 28.41 -27.23 -12.22
C MET A 416 27.43 -28.07 -11.37
N GLN A 417 27.91 -28.63 -10.26
CA GLN A 417 27.06 -29.39 -9.34
C GLN A 417 26.05 -28.49 -8.59
N LEU A 418 26.45 -27.30 -8.14
CA LEU A 418 25.55 -26.33 -7.50
C LEU A 418 24.40 -25.90 -8.43
N PHE A 419 24.72 -25.54 -9.68
CA PHE A 419 23.71 -25.18 -10.68
C PHE A 419 22.78 -26.36 -11.00
N LYS A 420 23.33 -27.57 -11.19
CA LYS A 420 22.53 -28.78 -11.42
C LYS A 420 21.56 -29.06 -10.26
N ASN A 421 22.00 -28.82 -9.03
CA ASN A 421 21.18 -29.00 -7.83
C ASN A 421 20.10 -27.92 -7.69
N ALA A 422 20.42 -26.67 -8.04
CA ALA A 422 19.51 -25.53 -7.95
C ALA A 422 18.39 -25.59 -9.01
N PHE A 423 18.71 -26.00 -10.24
CA PHE A 423 17.83 -25.95 -11.41
C PHE A 423 17.49 -27.34 -11.98
N LYS A 424 17.03 -28.27 -11.13
CA LYS A 424 16.71 -29.67 -11.50
C LYS A 424 15.69 -29.83 -12.66
N ARG A 425 15.05 -28.75 -13.10
CA ARG A 425 14.14 -28.70 -14.26
C ARG A 425 14.45 -27.51 -15.15
N ALA A 426 15.66 -27.41 -15.68
CA ALA A 426 15.87 -26.59 -16.85
C ALA A 426 15.41 -27.37 -18.09
N ARG A 427 14.10 -27.31 -18.41
CA ARG A 427 13.67 -27.45 -19.80
C ARG A 427 14.03 -26.11 -20.44
N TRP A 428 15.20 -26.05 -21.07
CA TRP A 428 15.49 -25.04 -22.08
C TRP A 428 14.84 -25.48 -23.40
#